data_AF-A0A430HEF5-F1
#
_entry.id   AF-A0A430HEF5-F1
#
_cell.length_a   1.000
_cell.length_b   1.000
_cell.length_c   1.000
_cell.angle_alpha   90.00
_cell.angle_beta   90.00
_cell.angle_gamma   90.00
#
_symmetry.space_group_name_H-M   'P 1'
#
loop_
_entity.id
_entity.type
_entity.pdbx_description
1 polymer ?
#
loop_
_entity_poly.entity_id
_entity_poly.type
_entity_poly.pdbx_seq_one_letter_code
_entity_poly.pdbx_strand_id
1 'polypeptide(L)'
;MKLGHIFGLLSISLVCAVPEVANASDIYYGKFLDDLKGKWDTTARPRPVFELVNDFRFEDPNGLMWTAPAKIKVDGASIPQSLWGVVGGPFEGEYINASVIHDHYCRTKERTAHDTHRNFYYGMKAAGLPEWKATLMHWAVATFGPKWELRSKIIVKNICTTTNTAEGISRTICSAVPSLTNDLVSMPAVDLSDPATLAMAVAKTEAIARTLKTSDGKLLDVTETGIVMVQLKTVEKNAEQYRNLFVSQQHKTDPSKLGILSSTDFGTLADTKVWPSKTVPTISKVKLLNKTTKDTIPADSPFKMKSQDAQLIQDRIKIDALKFSTELN
;
A
#
# COMPACT_ATOMS: atom_id res chain seq x y z
N MET A 1 -79.30 34.47 -27.14
CA MET A 1 -78.90 33.57 -28.24
C MET A 1 -77.69 34.19 -28.94
N LYS A 2 -76.56 33.45 -28.98
CA LYS A 2 -75.17 33.74 -29.46
C LYS A 2 -74.18 33.44 -28.31
N LEU A 3 -73.68 32.19 -28.20
CA LEU A 3 -72.38 31.73 -28.75
C LEU A 3 -71.30 32.79 -28.54
N GLY A 4 -70.31 32.67 -27.66
CA GLY A 4 -69.54 31.51 -27.21
C GLY A 4 -68.08 31.80 -27.56
N HIS A 5 -67.13 31.59 -26.65
CA HIS A 5 -65.73 31.17 -26.87
C HIS A 5 -64.98 31.24 -25.53
N ILE A 6 -64.64 30.06 -25.00
CA ILE A 6 -63.77 29.86 -23.83
C ILE A 6 -62.35 29.78 -24.38
N PHE A 7 -61.50 30.77 -24.08
CA PHE A 7 -60.07 30.69 -24.32
C PHE A 7 -59.39 30.01 -23.13
N GLY A 8 -58.92 28.79 -23.32
CA GLY A 8 -58.02 28.10 -22.41
C GLY A 8 -56.63 28.72 -22.48
N LEU A 9 -56.18 29.31 -21.37
CA LEU A 9 -54.78 29.73 -21.20
C LEU A 9 -53.93 28.48 -20.93
N LEU A 10 -53.14 28.10 -21.94
CA LEU A 10 -52.10 27.09 -21.81
C LEU A 10 -50.89 27.73 -21.13
N SER A 11 -50.69 27.48 -19.83
CA SER A 11 -49.50 27.89 -19.09
C SER A 11 -48.32 27.00 -19.48
N ILE A 12 -47.44 27.49 -20.36
CA ILE A 12 -46.16 26.85 -20.66
C ILE A 12 -45.20 27.19 -19.52
N SER A 13 -45.06 26.27 -18.56
CA SER A 13 -44.01 26.34 -17.55
C SER A 13 -42.67 25.99 -18.21
N LEU A 14 -41.87 27.02 -18.51
CA LEU A 14 -40.49 26.86 -18.92
C LEU A 14 -39.67 26.38 -17.71
N VAL A 15 -39.45 25.07 -17.63
CA VAL A 15 -38.52 24.46 -16.66
C VAL A 15 -37.11 24.82 -17.12
N CYS A 16 -36.50 25.84 -16.51
CA CYS A 16 -35.07 26.07 -16.60
C CYS A 16 -34.36 24.89 -15.91
N ALA A 17 -33.88 23.93 -16.70
CA ALA A 17 -32.92 22.94 -16.24
C ALA A 17 -31.63 23.68 -15.88
N VAL A 18 -31.38 23.84 -14.58
CA VAL A 18 -30.08 24.29 -14.09
C VAL A 18 -29.10 23.15 -14.38
N PRO A 19 -28.03 23.35 -15.16
CA PRO A 19 -27.05 22.30 -15.34
C PRO A 19 -26.40 22.02 -13.98
N GLU A 20 -26.56 20.79 -13.53
CA GLU A 20 -25.88 20.26 -12.36
C GLU A 20 -24.38 20.35 -12.65
N VAL A 21 -23.70 21.28 -11.98
CA VAL A 21 -22.27 21.49 -12.16
C VAL A 21 -21.55 20.31 -11.52
N ALA A 22 -21.35 19.25 -12.29
CA ALA A 22 -20.46 18.15 -11.95
C ALA A 22 -19.02 18.69 -11.92
N ASN A 23 -18.60 19.17 -10.75
CA ASN A 23 -17.21 19.53 -10.48
C ASN A 23 -16.70 18.66 -9.32
N ALA A 24 -16.52 17.37 -9.61
CA ALA A 24 -15.39 16.65 -9.04
C ALA A 24 -14.32 16.69 -10.14
N SER A 25 -13.25 17.46 -9.95
CA SER A 25 -12.07 17.28 -10.77
C SER A 25 -11.62 15.83 -10.58
N ASP A 26 -11.76 14.97 -11.58
CA ASP A 26 -11.22 13.63 -11.53
C ASP A 26 -9.70 13.76 -11.28
N ILE A 27 -9.27 13.41 -10.07
CA ILE A 27 -7.86 13.43 -9.71
C ILE A 27 -7.18 12.43 -10.64
N TYR A 28 -6.26 12.92 -11.47
CA TYR A 28 -5.51 12.06 -12.38
C TYR A 28 -4.46 11.27 -11.61
N TYR A 29 -4.61 9.93 -11.60
CA TYR A 29 -3.71 9.01 -10.92
C TYR A 29 -2.75 8.28 -11.87
N GLY A 30 -2.74 8.63 -13.16
CA GLY A 30 -1.97 7.91 -14.18
C GLY A 30 -2.87 7.01 -15.05
N LYS A 31 -2.24 6.26 -15.96
CA LYS A 31 -2.94 5.33 -16.85
C LYS A 31 -2.06 4.14 -17.20
N PHE A 32 -2.68 2.98 -17.32
CA PHE A 32 -2.06 1.81 -17.95
C PHE A 32 -2.13 1.98 -19.47
N LEU A 33 -1.03 1.70 -20.16
CA LEU A 33 -0.91 1.86 -21.61
C LEU A 33 -1.13 0.56 -22.39
N ASP A 34 -1.17 -0.55 -21.67
CA ASP A 34 -1.23 -1.89 -22.24
C ASP A 34 -2.27 -2.73 -21.48
N ASP A 35 -2.84 -3.74 -22.14
CA ASP A 35 -3.63 -4.76 -21.47
C ASP A 35 -2.70 -5.79 -20.83
N LEU A 36 -2.97 -6.15 -19.57
CA LEU A 36 -2.18 -7.15 -18.87
C LEU A 36 -2.36 -8.53 -19.52
N LYS A 37 -1.28 -9.07 -20.10
CA LYS A 37 -1.25 -10.39 -20.74
C LYS A 37 -0.10 -11.21 -20.20
N GLY A 38 -0.40 -12.43 -19.74
CA GLY A 38 0.58 -13.31 -19.14
C GLY A 38 0.08 -14.73 -18.98
N LYS A 39 0.93 -15.58 -18.40
CA LYS A 39 0.64 -16.98 -18.08
C LYS A 39 0.86 -17.21 -16.60
N TRP A 40 -0.09 -17.91 -15.98
CA TRP A 40 0.03 -18.38 -14.61
C TRP A 40 0.82 -19.68 -14.55
N ASP A 41 1.84 -19.69 -13.70
CA ASP A 41 2.46 -20.90 -13.18
C ASP A 41 1.93 -21.14 -11.77
N THR A 42 0.88 -21.95 -11.67
CA THR A 42 0.24 -22.34 -10.40
C THR A 42 1.04 -23.41 -9.65
N THR A 43 2.01 -24.04 -10.31
CA THR A 43 2.87 -25.08 -9.71
C THR A 43 4.05 -24.49 -8.97
N ALA A 44 4.40 -23.24 -9.28
CA ALA A 44 5.46 -22.50 -8.59
C ALA A 44 5.28 -22.51 -7.06
N ARG A 45 6.41 -22.58 -6.37
CA ARG A 45 6.51 -22.56 -4.90
C ARG A 45 7.46 -21.43 -4.48
N PRO A 46 7.22 -20.75 -3.35
CA PRO A 46 6.17 -21.03 -2.35
C PRO A 46 4.76 -20.58 -2.77
N ARG A 47 4.61 -19.89 -3.91
CA ARG A 47 3.33 -19.34 -4.38
C ARG A 47 3.26 -19.27 -5.92
N PRO A 48 2.05 -19.16 -6.50
CA PRO A 48 1.87 -18.97 -7.94
C PRO A 48 2.61 -17.75 -8.48
N VAL A 49 3.07 -17.87 -9.72
CA VAL A 49 3.81 -16.83 -10.42
C VAL A 49 3.08 -16.45 -11.69
N PHE A 50 3.05 -15.17 -12.02
CA PHE A 50 2.54 -14.65 -13.28
C PHE A 50 3.71 -14.23 -14.17
N GLU A 51 3.81 -14.80 -15.37
CA GLU A 51 4.82 -14.46 -16.37
C GLU A 51 4.22 -13.55 -17.44
N LEU A 52 4.82 -12.37 -17.66
CA LEU A 52 4.37 -11.43 -18.69
C LEU A 52 4.65 -11.93 -20.12
N VAL A 53 3.69 -11.78 -21.02
CA VAL A 53 3.86 -12.09 -22.45
C VAL A 53 4.47 -10.90 -23.20
N ASN A 54 4.02 -9.68 -22.89
CA ASN A 54 4.49 -8.43 -23.50
C ASN A 54 5.00 -7.48 -22.42
N ASP A 55 5.68 -6.42 -22.85
CA ASP A 55 5.94 -5.28 -21.98
C ASP A 55 4.61 -4.71 -21.46
N PHE A 56 4.59 -4.34 -20.20
CA PHE A 56 3.44 -3.79 -19.52
C PHE A 56 3.82 -2.45 -18.90
N ARG A 57 3.12 -1.38 -19.28
CA ARG A 57 3.51 0.00 -18.94
C ARG A 57 2.43 0.76 -18.21
N PHE A 58 2.89 1.59 -17.28
CA PHE A 58 2.09 2.55 -16.53
C PHE A 58 2.75 3.93 -16.60
N GLU A 59 1.99 4.95 -17.01
CA GLU A 59 2.41 6.35 -16.96
C GLU A 59 1.82 6.97 -15.70
N ASP A 60 2.67 7.44 -14.79
CA ASP A 60 2.23 8.02 -13.51
C ASP A 60 1.70 9.47 -13.67
N PRO A 61 1.12 10.08 -12.62
CA PRO A 61 0.59 11.45 -12.68
C PRO A 61 1.62 12.53 -13.05
N ASN A 62 2.91 12.24 -12.88
CA ASN A 62 4.00 13.16 -13.20
C ASN A 62 4.58 12.92 -14.60
N GLY A 63 3.98 12.01 -15.39
CA GLY A 63 4.46 11.63 -16.72
C GLY A 63 5.65 10.68 -16.71
N LEU A 64 5.98 10.07 -15.56
CA LEU A 64 7.06 9.09 -15.50
C LEU A 64 6.57 7.73 -15.99
N MET A 65 7.35 7.11 -16.88
CA MET A 65 7.05 5.78 -17.42
C MET A 65 7.57 4.68 -16.50
N TRP A 66 6.71 3.75 -16.12
CA TRP A 66 7.02 2.55 -15.37
C TRP A 66 6.78 1.34 -16.27
N THR A 67 7.84 0.59 -16.58
CA THR A 67 7.79 -0.51 -17.56
C THR A 67 8.21 -1.81 -16.91
N ALA A 68 7.33 -2.80 -16.92
CA ALA A 68 7.65 -4.18 -16.62
C ALA A 68 7.89 -4.93 -17.96
N PRO A 69 9.10 -5.41 -18.25
CA PRO A 69 9.39 -6.02 -19.54
C PRO A 69 8.75 -7.41 -19.69
N ALA A 70 8.56 -7.85 -20.93
CA ALA A 70 8.09 -9.19 -21.24
C ALA A 70 8.96 -10.27 -20.57
N LYS A 71 8.35 -11.44 -20.30
CA LYS A 71 8.98 -12.64 -19.70
C LYS A 71 9.43 -12.49 -18.26
N ILE A 72 9.22 -11.34 -17.61
CA ILE A 72 9.42 -11.28 -16.17
C ILE A 72 8.35 -12.11 -15.46
N LYS A 73 8.78 -12.70 -14.35
CA LYS A 73 7.94 -13.44 -13.42
C LYS A 73 7.64 -12.54 -12.22
N VAL A 74 6.37 -12.35 -11.87
CA VAL A 74 5.94 -11.63 -10.67
C VAL A 74 5.17 -12.59 -9.77
N ASP A 75 5.34 -12.47 -8.46
CA ASP A 75 4.81 -13.43 -7.47
C ASP A 75 4.01 -12.74 -6.36
N GLY A 76 3.86 -11.42 -6.45
CA GLY A 76 3.10 -10.62 -5.51
C GLY A 76 3.77 -10.46 -4.15
N ALA A 77 5.09 -10.60 -4.08
CA ALA A 77 5.84 -10.69 -2.84
C ALA A 77 5.91 -9.43 -1.99
N SER A 78 5.45 -8.30 -2.52
CA SER A 78 5.79 -7.00 -1.96
C SER A 78 5.12 -6.69 -0.62
N ILE A 79 4.03 -7.39 -0.29
CA ILE A 79 3.46 -7.46 1.06
C ILE A 79 3.70 -8.87 1.64
N PRO A 80 4.21 -9.00 2.88
CA PRO A 80 4.35 -10.30 3.54
C PRO A 80 3.03 -11.08 3.60
N GLN A 81 3.08 -12.38 3.28
CA GLN A 81 1.89 -13.24 3.16
C GLN A 81 1.04 -13.28 4.43
N SER A 82 1.66 -13.20 5.61
CA SER A 82 0.97 -13.17 6.90
C SER A 82 0.02 -11.96 7.07
N LEU A 83 0.13 -10.94 6.21
CA LEU A 83 -0.75 -9.78 6.20
C LEU A 83 -1.84 -9.84 5.11
N TRP A 84 -1.80 -10.80 4.18
CA TRP A 84 -2.74 -10.87 3.04
C TRP A 84 -4.20 -11.01 3.44
N GLY A 85 -4.50 -11.61 4.59
CA GLY A 85 -5.88 -11.63 5.11
C GLY A 85 -6.42 -10.21 5.30
N VAL A 86 -5.61 -9.31 5.86
CA VAL A 86 -6.05 -7.94 6.18
C VAL A 86 -5.96 -7.01 4.96
N VAL A 87 -4.92 -7.15 4.15
CA VAL A 87 -4.57 -6.18 3.09
C VAL A 87 -4.91 -6.65 1.67
N GLY A 88 -5.35 -7.90 1.51
CA GLY A 88 -5.61 -8.52 0.20
C GLY A 88 -4.38 -9.25 -0.36
N GLY A 89 -4.62 -10.36 -1.06
CA GLY A 89 -3.58 -11.12 -1.75
C GLY A 89 -3.11 -10.40 -3.02
N PRO A 90 -1.86 -10.53 -3.45
CA PRO A 90 -1.25 -9.64 -4.45
C PRO A 90 -1.85 -9.72 -5.87
N PHE A 91 -2.66 -10.73 -6.15
CA PHE A 91 -3.26 -11.00 -7.46
C PHE A 91 -4.78 -10.99 -7.45
N GLU A 92 -5.39 -10.40 -6.43
CA GLU A 92 -6.84 -10.33 -6.30
C GLU A 92 -7.36 -9.04 -6.94
N GLY A 93 -8.48 -9.15 -7.66
CA GLY A 93 -9.25 -7.99 -8.14
C GLY A 93 -8.47 -7.03 -9.06
N GLU A 94 -8.88 -5.76 -9.01
CA GLU A 94 -8.51 -4.73 -9.98
C GLU A 94 -7.06 -4.23 -9.85
N TYR A 95 -6.32 -4.60 -8.80
CA TYR A 95 -4.96 -4.07 -8.55
C TYR A 95 -3.83 -4.95 -9.06
N ILE A 96 -4.13 -6.09 -9.70
CA ILE A 96 -3.09 -6.95 -10.30
C ILE A 96 -2.18 -6.16 -11.26
N ASN A 97 -2.74 -5.23 -12.03
CA ASN A 97 -1.99 -4.35 -12.91
C ASN A 97 -0.95 -3.52 -12.13
N ALA A 98 -1.34 -2.95 -10.99
CA ALA A 98 -0.43 -2.19 -10.13
C ALA A 98 0.63 -3.10 -9.49
N SER A 99 0.25 -4.31 -9.04
CA SER A 99 1.16 -5.28 -8.42
C SER A 99 2.29 -5.72 -9.35
N VAL A 100 2.00 -5.92 -10.65
CA VAL A 100 3.00 -6.33 -11.65
C VAL A 100 4.14 -5.31 -11.77
N ILE A 101 3.77 -4.03 -11.91
CA ILE A 101 4.75 -2.94 -11.97
C ILE A 101 5.50 -2.86 -10.63
N HIS A 102 4.78 -2.92 -9.51
CA HIS A 102 5.36 -2.82 -8.18
C HIS A 102 6.41 -3.90 -7.89
N ASP A 103 6.09 -5.16 -8.16
CA ASP A 103 6.99 -6.30 -8.00
C ASP A 103 8.26 -6.16 -8.84
N HIS A 104 8.12 -5.72 -10.09
CA HIS A 104 9.26 -5.50 -10.97
C HIS A 104 10.24 -4.51 -10.34
N TYR A 105 9.75 -3.34 -9.91
CA TYR A 105 10.59 -2.30 -9.33
C TYR A 105 11.07 -2.61 -7.90
N CYS A 106 10.33 -3.43 -7.13
CA CYS A 106 10.83 -3.99 -5.87
C CYS A 106 12.02 -4.94 -6.07
N ARG A 107 12.05 -5.67 -7.19
CA ARG A 107 13.13 -6.59 -7.54
C ARG A 107 14.34 -5.87 -8.14
N THR A 108 14.12 -5.04 -9.16
CA THR A 108 15.21 -4.37 -9.88
C THR A 108 15.78 -3.20 -9.10
N LYS A 109 14.97 -2.57 -8.23
CA LYS A 109 15.34 -1.43 -7.39
C LYS A 109 15.92 -0.26 -8.19
N GLU A 110 15.49 -0.12 -9.44
CA GLU A 110 15.89 0.96 -10.36
C GLU A 110 15.43 2.33 -9.88
N ARG A 111 14.40 2.37 -9.04
CA ARG A 111 13.85 3.57 -8.41
C ARG A 111 13.84 3.40 -6.90
N THR A 112 13.66 4.50 -6.19
CA THR A 112 13.62 4.45 -4.71
C THR A 112 12.43 3.60 -4.24
N ALA A 113 12.54 3.02 -3.04
CA ALA A 113 11.41 2.31 -2.44
C ALA A 113 10.20 3.23 -2.27
N HIS A 114 10.43 4.49 -1.90
CA HIS A 114 9.38 5.50 -1.77
C HIS A 114 8.58 5.67 -3.07
N ASP A 115 9.27 5.92 -4.19
CA ASP A 115 8.59 6.14 -5.47
C ASP A 115 7.92 4.86 -5.97
N THR A 116 8.54 3.70 -5.72
CA THR A 116 8.00 2.39 -6.07
C THR A 116 6.68 2.11 -5.33
N HIS A 117 6.62 2.32 -4.02
CA HIS A 117 5.40 2.14 -3.22
C HIS A 117 4.33 3.20 -3.54
N ARG A 118 4.73 4.45 -3.80
CA ARG A 118 3.80 5.49 -4.24
C ARG A 118 3.21 5.19 -5.62
N ASN A 119 4.02 4.68 -6.54
CA ASN A 119 3.54 4.28 -7.86
C ASN A 119 2.52 3.14 -7.77
N PHE A 120 2.68 2.23 -6.80
CA PHE A 120 1.66 1.22 -6.52
C PHE A 120 0.32 1.84 -6.11
N TYR A 121 0.32 2.86 -5.25
CA TYR A 121 -0.90 3.64 -4.93
C TYR A 121 -1.53 4.26 -6.17
N TYR A 122 -0.73 4.92 -7.01
CA TYR A 122 -1.20 5.52 -8.26
C TYR A 122 -1.80 4.49 -9.22
N GLY A 123 -1.12 3.37 -9.43
CA GLY A 123 -1.64 2.27 -10.26
C GLY A 123 -2.96 1.71 -9.73
N MET A 124 -3.09 1.52 -8.40
CA MET A 124 -4.34 1.08 -7.78
C MET A 124 -5.49 2.07 -8.01
N LYS A 125 -5.22 3.37 -7.81
CA LYS A 125 -6.23 4.42 -8.03
C LYS A 125 -6.62 4.54 -9.49
N ALA A 126 -5.67 4.44 -10.42
CA ALA A 126 -5.92 4.43 -11.86
C ALA A 126 -6.73 3.19 -12.30
N ALA A 127 -6.59 2.07 -11.59
CA ALA A 127 -7.39 0.86 -11.81
C ALA A 127 -8.79 0.91 -11.18
N GLY A 128 -9.18 2.02 -10.54
CA GLY A 128 -10.52 2.20 -9.98
C GLY A 128 -10.70 1.74 -8.54
N LEU A 129 -9.62 1.39 -7.82
CA LEU A 129 -9.75 0.94 -6.44
C LEU A 129 -10.33 2.06 -5.54
N PRO A 130 -11.26 1.70 -4.62
CA PRO A 130 -11.74 2.62 -3.59
C PRO A 130 -10.59 3.20 -2.77
N GLU A 131 -10.71 4.49 -2.39
CA GLU A 131 -9.66 5.24 -1.68
C GLU A 131 -9.14 4.52 -0.44
N TRP A 132 -10.06 3.96 0.35
CA TRP A 132 -9.73 3.26 1.59
C TRP A 132 -8.87 2.00 1.34
N LYS A 133 -9.09 1.27 0.24
CA LYS A 133 -8.29 0.07 -0.13
C LYS A 133 -6.90 0.46 -0.61
N ALA A 134 -6.84 1.37 -1.58
CA ALA A 134 -5.56 1.82 -2.14
C ALA A 134 -4.66 2.45 -1.05
N THR A 135 -5.25 3.25 -0.15
CA THR A 135 -4.54 3.84 0.99
C THR A 135 -4.01 2.80 1.97
N LEU A 136 -4.84 1.81 2.33
CA LEU A 136 -4.42 0.74 3.24
C LEU A 136 -3.25 -0.06 2.65
N MET A 137 -3.36 -0.45 1.38
CA MET A 137 -2.33 -1.24 0.71
C MET A 137 -1.04 -0.44 0.53
N HIS A 138 -1.14 0.86 0.20
CA HIS A 138 0.02 1.76 0.14
C HIS A 138 0.72 1.88 1.49
N TRP A 139 -0.05 2.10 2.56
CA TRP A 139 0.49 2.15 3.91
C TRP A 139 1.18 0.82 4.28
N ALA A 140 0.55 -0.31 3.97
CA ALA A 140 1.09 -1.64 4.29
C ALA A 140 2.41 -1.93 3.56
N VAL A 141 2.52 -1.66 2.26
CA VAL A 141 3.80 -1.86 1.53
C VAL A 141 4.89 -0.92 2.03
N ALA A 142 4.55 0.33 2.38
CA ALA A 142 5.52 1.29 2.91
C ALA A 142 5.99 0.92 4.33
N THR A 143 5.13 0.30 5.14
CA THR A 143 5.46 -0.16 6.50
C THR A 143 6.22 -1.48 6.49
N PHE A 144 5.70 -2.51 5.82
CA PHE A 144 6.17 -3.89 5.94
C PHE A 144 6.90 -4.44 4.71
N GLY A 145 6.79 -3.78 3.56
CA GLY A 145 7.45 -4.20 2.32
C GLY A 145 8.98 -4.00 2.33
N PRO A 146 9.67 -4.40 1.24
CA PRO A 146 11.10 -4.17 1.10
C PRO A 146 11.42 -2.67 1.09
N LYS A 147 12.50 -2.25 1.74
CA LYS A 147 12.91 -0.84 1.81
C LYS A 147 14.37 -0.68 1.39
N TRP A 148 14.63 0.29 0.54
CA TRP A 148 15.96 0.64 0.08
C TRP A 148 16.05 2.12 -0.30
N GLU A 149 17.28 2.62 -0.32
CA GLU A 149 17.65 3.96 -0.79
C GLU A 149 18.64 3.85 -1.96
N LEU A 150 18.60 4.82 -2.86
CA LEU A 150 19.62 5.01 -3.89
C LEU A 150 20.49 6.19 -3.47
N ARG A 151 21.75 5.92 -3.10
CA ARG A 151 22.70 6.95 -2.68
C ARG A 151 23.60 7.31 -3.85
N SER A 152 23.39 8.51 -4.40
CA SER A 152 24.24 9.01 -5.47
C SER A 152 25.61 9.43 -4.92
N LYS A 153 26.67 8.89 -5.50
CA LYS A 153 28.06 9.26 -5.23
C LYS A 153 28.74 9.70 -6.51
N ILE A 154 29.60 10.71 -6.39
CA ILE A 154 30.49 11.09 -7.48
C ILE A 154 31.76 10.24 -7.35
N ILE A 155 32.03 9.44 -8.37
CA ILE A 155 33.26 8.66 -8.49
C ILE A 155 34.08 9.18 -9.67
N VAL A 156 35.40 9.04 -9.59
CA VAL A 156 36.29 9.36 -10.71
C VAL A 156 36.48 8.10 -11.54
N LYS A 157 36.08 8.13 -12.82
CA LYS A 157 36.33 7.05 -13.78
C LYS A 157 37.42 7.48 -14.76
N ASN A 158 38.36 6.59 -15.04
CA ASN A 158 39.35 6.82 -16.08
C ASN A 158 38.81 6.32 -17.42
N ILE A 159 38.65 7.20 -18.39
CA ILE A 159 38.31 6.85 -19.77
C ILE A 159 39.62 6.83 -20.54
N CYS A 160 40.00 5.65 -21.05
CA CYS A 160 41.24 5.45 -21.79
C CYS A 160 40.94 5.22 -23.28
N THR A 161 41.60 5.97 -24.14
CA THR A 161 41.52 5.80 -25.59
C THR A 161 42.87 5.35 -26.12
N THR A 162 42.89 4.25 -26.86
CA THR A 162 44.09 3.74 -27.52
C THR A 162 44.07 4.13 -28.99
N THR A 163 45.08 4.88 -29.42
CA THR A 163 45.28 5.24 -30.83
C THR A 163 46.49 4.50 -31.35
N ASN A 164 46.32 3.78 -32.46
CA ASN A 164 47.41 3.15 -33.18
C ASN A 164 47.96 4.16 -34.20
N THR A 165 49.27 4.37 -34.17
CA THR A 165 49.97 5.16 -35.19
C THR A 165 50.21 4.30 -36.44
N ALA A 166 50.38 4.94 -37.60
CA ALA A 166 50.66 4.26 -38.87
C ALA A 166 51.96 3.41 -38.84
N GLU A 167 52.83 3.65 -37.86
CA GLU A 167 54.09 2.94 -37.62
C GLU A 167 53.93 1.71 -36.70
N GLY A 168 52.69 1.34 -36.32
CA GLY A 168 52.42 0.17 -35.49
C GLY A 168 52.60 0.40 -33.98
N ILE A 169 52.80 1.64 -33.53
CA ILE A 169 52.93 1.98 -32.11
C ILE A 169 51.54 2.33 -31.55
N SER A 170 51.10 1.60 -30.52
CA SER A 170 49.87 1.89 -29.77
C SER A 170 50.14 2.88 -28.64
N ARG A 171 49.43 4.02 -28.62
CA ARG A 171 49.46 4.98 -27.51
C ARG A 171 48.11 5.01 -26.81
N THR A 172 48.10 4.79 -25.51
CA THR A 172 46.89 4.89 -24.67
C THR A 172 46.92 6.18 -23.86
N ILE A 173 45.87 6.99 -23.98
CA ILE A 173 45.68 8.22 -23.20
C ILE A 173 44.47 8.03 -22.30
N CYS A 174 44.63 8.21 -20.99
CA CYS A 174 43.55 8.13 -20.01
C CYS A 174 43.21 9.52 -19.46
N SER A 175 41.92 9.82 -19.34
CA SER A 175 41.43 11.04 -18.69
C SER A 175 40.49 10.69 -17.52
N ALA A 176 40.69 11.35 -16.39
CA ALA A 176 39.84 11.22 -15.21
C ALA A 176 38.57 12.05 -15.39
N VAL A 177 37.40 11.40 -15.40
CA VAL A 177 36.10 12.05 -15.59
C VAL A 177 35.20 11.77 -14.38
N PRO A 178 34.58 12.81 -13.78
CA PRO A 178 33.59 12.59 -12.73
C PRO A 178 32.36 11.86 -13.30
N SER A 179 31.92 10.82 -12.62
CA SER A 179 30.77 10.00 -12.99
C SER A 179 29.87 9.79 -11.77
N LEU A 180 28.57 10.03 -11.94
CA LEU A 180 27.58 9.73 -10.92
C LEU A 180 27.32 8.21 -10.91
N THR A 181 27.39 7.60 -9.73
CA THR A 181 26.97 6.21 -9.50
C THR A 181 25.94 6.18 -8.38
N ASN A 182 24.98 5.27 -8.45
CA ASN A 182 24.00 5.06 -7.39
C ASN A 182 24.36 3.79 -6.63
N ASP A 183 24.64 3.92 -5.34
CA ASP A 183 24.81 2.79 -4.45
C ASP A 183 23.45 2.41 -3.86
N LEU A 184 23.09 1.14 -4.00
CA LEU A 184 21.89 0.60 -3.39
C LEU A 184 22.13 0.31 -1.90
N VAL A 185 21.38 0.97 -1.02
CA VAL A 185 21.40 0.72 0.42
C VAL A 185 20.09 0.06 0.82
N SER A 186 20.12 -1.24 1.12
CA SER A 186 18.95 -1.97 1.63
C SER A 186 18.78 -1.72 3.12
N MET A 187 17.54 -1.47 3.57
CA MET A 187 17.21 -1.26 4.97
C MET A 187 16.63 -2.54 5.59
N PRO A 188 16.74 -2.72 6.92
CA PRO A 188 16.17 -3.87 7.60
C PRO A 188 14.66 -4.05 7.32
N ALA A 189 14.25 -5.30 7.16
CA ALA A 189 12.84 -5.69 7.11
C ALA A 189 12.24 -5.74 8.52
N VAL A 190 10.93 -5.62 8.62
CA VAL A 190 10.20 -5.93 9.85
C VAL A 190 10.20 -7.45 10.04
N ASP A 191 10.61 -7.91 11.21
CA ASP A 191 10.58 -9.34 11.55
C ASP A 191 9.16 -9.80 11.89
N LEU A 192 8.41 -10.21 10.87
CA LEU A 192 7.07 -10.79 11.03
C LEU A 192 7.11 -12.30 11.31
N SER A 193 8.29 -12.91 11.47
CA SER A 193 8.40 -14.31 11.89
C SER A 193 8.21 -14.48 13.40
N ASP A 194 8.48 -13.42 14.16
CA ASP A 194 8.18 -13.33 15.59
C ASP A 194 6.65 -13.21 15.84
N PRO A 195 6.02 -14.16 16.55
CA PRO A 195 4.57 -14.18 16.73
C PRO A 195 4.01 -12.92 17.42
N ALA A 196 4.74 -12.36 18.38
CA ALA A 196 4.33 -11.13 19.06
C ALA A 196 4.31 -9.93 18.11
N THR A 197 5.36 -9.77 17.30
CA THR A 197 5.47 -8.73 16.28
C THR A 197 4.37 -8.88 15.24
N LEU A 198 4.14 -10.11 14.76
CA LEU A 198 3.08 -10.41 13.81
C LEU A 198 1.69 -10.06 14.37
N ALA A 199 1.38 -10.46 15.60
CA ALA A 199 0.10 -10.14 16.24
C ALA A 199 -0.15 -8.64 16.32
N MET A 200 0.85 -7.86 16.70
CA MET A 200 0.75 -6.40 16.79
C MET A 200 0.66 -5.73 15.41
N ALA A 201 1.44 -6.20 14.43
CA ALA A 201 1.37 -5.71 13.05
C ALA A 201 -0.03 -5.93 12.45
N VAL A 202 -0.57 -7.12 12.64
CA VAL A 202 -1.91 -7.51 12.17
C VAL A 202 -2.99 -6.70 12.88
N ALA A 203 -2.96 -6.66 14.22
CA ALA A 203 -3.93 -5.91 15.02
C ALA A 203 -3.97 -4.43 14.66
N LYS A 204 -2.79 -3.87 14.34
CA LYS A 204 -2.66 -2.49 13.91
C LYS A 204 -3.19 -2.26 12.49
N THR A 205 -2.81 -3.14 11.57
CA THR A 205 -3.27 -3.07 10.18
C THR A 205 -4.79 -3.15 10.10
N GLU A 206 -5.40 -4.03 10.90
CA GLU A 206 -6.87 -4.15 10.99
C GLU A 206 -7.51 -2.87 11.56
N ALA A 207 -6.91 -2.25 12.59
CA ALA A 207 -7.42 -0.98 13.13
C ALA A 207 -7.38 0.15 12.09
N ILE A 208 -6.32 0.22 11.27
CA ILE A 208 -6.22 1.18 10.15
C ILE A 208 -7.26 0.85 9.07
N ALA A 209 -7.40 -0.42 8.69
CA ALA A 209 -8.38 -0.88 7.71
C ALA A 209 -9.81 -0.48 8.11
N ARG A 210 -10.19 -0.73 9.37
CA ARG A 210 -11.49 -0.32 9.95
C ARG A 210 -11.67 1.19 9.97
N THR A 211 -10.62 1.93 10.29
CA THR A 211 -10.66 3.41 10.36
C THR A 211 -10.86 4.02 8.98
N LEU A 212 -10.10 3.55 7.98
CA LEU A 212 -10.27 3.92 6.58
C LEU A 212 -11.66 3.53 6.08
N LYS A 213 -12.12 2.30 6.35
CA LYS A 213 -13.44 1.82 5.91
C LYS A 213 -14.59 2.61 6.53
N THR A 214 -14.52 2.90 7.83
CA THR A 214 -15.57 3.64 8.57
C THR A 214 -15.62 5.10 8.16
N SER A 215 -14.50 5.68 7.75
CA SER A 215 -14.38 7.08 7.35
C SER A 215 -14.44 7.30 5.84
N ASP A 216 -14.67 6.25 5.05
CA ASP A 216 -14.63 6.28 3.59
C ASP A 216 -13.32 6.88 3.03
N GLY A 217 -12.19 6.44 3.59
CA GLY A 217 -10.85 6.87 3.17
C GLY A 217 -10.44 8.26 3.63
N LYS A 218 -11.16 8.89 4.57
CA LYS A 218 -10.83 10.25 5.06
C LYS A 218 -9.87 10.26 6.25
N LEU A 219 -9.97 9.24 7.12
CA LEU A 219 -9.15 9.09 8.32
C LEU A 219 -8.30 7.83 8.19
N LEU A 220 -7.00 7.96 8.41
CA LEU A 220 -6.04 6.86 8.32
C LEU A 220 -6.03 6.07 9.62
N ASP A 221 -5.82 6.77 10.74
CA ASP A 221 -5.44 6.14 11.99
C ASP A 221 -5.82 6.98 13.22
N VAL A 222 -5.81 6.35 14.39
CA VAL A 222 -5.96 6.98 15.69
C VAL A 222 -4.77 6.57 16.58
N THR A 223 -3.83 7.49 16.72
CA THR A 223 -2.63 7.33 17.56
C THR A 223 -2.88 7.88 18.97
N GLU A 224 -1.87 7.81 19.84
CA GLU A 224 -1.94 8.50 21.13
C GLU A 224 -1.99 10.03 20.99
N THR A 225 -1.38 10.58 19.95
CA THR A 225 -1.32 12.03 19.72
C THR A 225 -2.57 12.57 19.02
N GLY A 226 -3.40 11.70 18.44
CA GLY A 226 -4.69 12.08 17.89
C GLY A 226 -5.05 11.33 16.61
N ILE A 227 -6.02 11.88 15.88
CA ILE A 227 -6.47 11.33 14.60
C ILE A 227 -5.49 11.75 13.51
N VAL A 228 -5.18 10.80 12.63
CA VAL A 228 -4.35 11.01 11.43
C VAL A 228 -5.26 11.06 10.22
N MET A 229 -5.25 12.19 9.49
CA MET A 229 -6.03 12.39 8.26
C MET A 229 -5.36 11.71 7.07
N VAL A 230 -6.14 11.26 6.08
CA VAL A 230 -5.60 10.75 4.81
C VAL A 230 -5.13 11.90 3.94
N GLN A 231 -3.80 11.98 3.77
CA GLN A 231 -3.10 12.74 2.76
C GLN A 231 -1.85 11.94 2.39
N LEU A 232 -1.46 11.91 1.12
CA LEU A 232 -0.39 11.02 0.64
C LEU A 232 0.89 11.11 1.49
N LYS A 233 1.39 12.33 1.74
CA LYS A 233 2.56 12.57 2.60
C LYS A 233 2.37 12.12 4.06
N THR A 234 1.16 12.25 4.57
CA THR A 234 0.81 11.86 5.95
C THR A 234 0.74 10.34 6.07
N VAL A 235 0.22 9.64 5.06
CA VAL A 235 0.20 8.17 4.97
C VAL A 235 1.63 7.64 4.97
N GLU A 236 2.51 8.20 4.14
CA GLU A 236 3.91 7.79 4.05
C GLU A 236 4.68 8.05 5.34
N LYS A 237 4.49 9.22 5.96
CA LYS A 237 5.10 9.55 7.25
C LYS A 237 4.63 8.61 8.35
N ASN A 238 3.33 8.31 8.41
CA ASN A 238 2.77 7.37 9.37
C ASN A 238 3.31 5.94 9.13
N ALA A 239 3.40 5.50 7.87
CA ALA A 239 3.96 4.21 7.51
C ALA A 239 5.43 4.07 7.92
N GLU A 240 6.24 5.12 7.72
CA GLU A 240 7.64 5.19 8.15
C GLU A 240 7.78 5.17 9.68
N GLN A 241 6.92 5.90 10.40
CA GLN A 241 6.87 5.86 11.86
C GLN A 241 6.60 4.44 12.37
N TYR A 242 5.62 3.74 11.80
CA TYR A 242 5.34 2.35 12.19
C TYR A 242 6.45 1.39 11.78
N ARG A 243 7.05 1.55 10.60
CA ARG A 243 8.20 0.73 10.21
C ARG A 243 9.32 0.85 11.24
N ASN A 244 9.68 2.07 11.63
CA ASN A 244 10.72 2.32 12.62
C ASN A 244 10.36 1.70 13.98
N LEU A 245 9.10 1.83 14.41
CA LEU A 245 8.58 1.23 15.64
C LEU A 245 8.71 -0.31 15.64
N PHE A 246 8.42 -0.96 14.50
CA PHE A 246 8.52 -2.41 14.34
C PHE A 246 9.96 -2.89 14.22
N VAL A 247 10.76 -2.27 13.36
CA VAL A 247 12.19 -2.60 13.16
C VAL A 247 12.98 -2.43 14.46
N SER A 248 12.73 -1.35 15.21
CA SER A 248 13.43 -1.09 16.47
C SER A 248 12.85 -1.88 17.65
N GLN A 249 11.85 -2.74 17.44
CA GLN A 249 11.15 -3.50 18.48
C GLN A 249 10.50 -2.64 19.59
N GLN A 250 10.32 -1.33 19.34
CA GLN A 250 9.73 -0.42 20.34
C GLN A 250 8.24 -0.70 20.58
N HIS A 251 7.55 -1.32 19.63
CA HIS A 251 6.19 -1.80 19.82
C HIS A 251 6.06 -2.83 20.97
N LYS A 252 7.13 -3.56 21.32
CA LYS A 252 7.15 -4.50 22.46
C LYS A 252 7.37 -3.79 23.80
N THR A 253 8.25 -2.78 23.83
CA THR A 253 8.62 -2.07 25.06
C THR A 253 7.67 -0.92 25.38
N ASP A 254 7.08 -0.30 24.36
CA ASP A 254 6.08 0.75 24.48
C ASP A 254 4.92 0.53 23.50
N PRO A 255 4.03 -0.45 23.78
CA PRO A 255 2.89 -0.78 22.92
C PRO A 255 1.88 0.36 22.77
N SER A 256 1.97 1.38 23.63
CA SER A 256 1.08 2.54 23.61
C SER A 256 1.22 3.33 22.32
N LYS A 257 2.43 3.35 21.72
CA LYS A 257 2.72 3.95 20.41
C LYS A 257 1.93 3.34 19.25
N LEU A 258 1.35 2.15 19.41
CA LEU A 258 0.46 1.56 18.41
C LEU A 258 -0.91 2.24 18.35
N GLY A 259 -1.28 3.02 19.36
CA GLY A 259 -2.58 3.70 19.41
C GLY A 259 -3.74 2.72 19.58
N ILE A 260 -4.77 2.86 18.74
CA ILE A 260 -5.90 1.92 18.71
C ILE A 260 -5.52 0.65 17.95
N LEU A 261 -5.92 -0.49 18.51
CA LEU A 261 -5.75 -1.83 17.97
C LEU A 261 -7.12 -2.51 17.81
N SER A 262 -7.16 -3.53 16.95
CA SER A 262 -8.32 -4.39 16.74
C SER A 262 -7.90 -5.86 16.72
N SER A 263 -8.82 -6.78 17.04
CA SER A 263 -8.53 -8.21 17.19
C SER A 263 -9.56 -9.12 16.53
N THR A 264 -10.18 -8.70 15.43
CA THR A 264 -11.24 -9.52 14.81
C THR A 264 -10.71 -10.71 14.05
N ASP A 265 -11.57 -11.73 13.94
CA ASP A 265 -11.34 -12.89 13.09
C ASP A 265 -11.01 -12.42 11.66
N PHE A 266 -9.88 -12.94 11.15
CA PHE A 266 -9.35 -12.56 9.84
C PHE A 266 -10.29 -13.03 8.72
N GLY A 267 -10.84 -12.07 7.99
CA GLY A 267 -11.44 -12.29 6.67
C GLY A 267 -10.47 -11.85 5.59
N THR A 268 -10.96 -11.70 4.35
CA THR A 268 -10.22 -11.03 3.27
C THR A 268 -10.34 -9.51 3.41
N LEU A 269 -9.55 -8.73 2.65
CA LEU A 269 -9.75 -7.27 2.54
C LEU A 269 -11.20 -6.91 2.12
N ALA A 270 -11.90 -7.79 1.39
CA ALA A 270 -13.31 -7.57 1.04
C ALA A 270 -14.23 -7.61 2.28
N ASP A 271 -13.84 -8.35 3.31
CA ASP A 271 -14.61 -8.59 4.53
C ASP A 271 -14.30 -7.59 5.65
N THR A 272 -13.43 -6.59 5.39
CA THR A 272 -13.10 -5.55 6.38
C THR A 272 -14.37 -4.87 6.88
N LYS A 273 -14.65 -5.03 8.17
CA LYS A 273 -15.83 -4.47 8.83
C LYS A 273 -15.58 -3.01 9.18
N VAL A 274 -16.64 -2.21 9.27
CA VAL A 274 -16.57 -0.89 9.93
C VAL A 274 -16.43 -1.07 11.45
N TRP A 275 -16.02 -0.02 12.15
CA TRP A 275 -16.06 0.00 13.61
C TRP A 275 -17.48 -0.27 14.12
N PRO A 276 -17.68 -1.02 15.24
CA PRO A 276 -19.01 -1.42 15.70
C PRO A 276 -20.00 -0.26 15.90
N SER A 277 -19.52 0.90 16.35
CA SER A 277 -20.33 2.11 16.53
C SER A 277 -20.62 2.88 15.23
N LYS A 278 -20.12 2.40 14.08
CA LYS A 278 -20.12 3.09 12.77
C LYS A 278 -19.42 4.46 12.80
N THR A 279 -18.61 4.71 13.82
CA THR A 279 -17.83 5.94 13.98
C THR A 279 -16.41 5.57 14.36
N VAL A 280 -15.43 6.38 13.93
CA VAL A 280 -14.04 6.18 14.32
C VAL A 280 -13.88 6.40 15.84
N PRO A 281 -13.29 5.44 16.58
CA PRO A 281 -13.17 5.51 18.03
C PRO A 281 -12.21 6.62 18.50
N THR A 282 -12.47 7.17 19.68
CA THR A 282 -11.58 8.14 20.34
C THR A 282 -10.65 7.42 21.32
N ILE A 283 -9.33 7.64 21.23
CA ILE A 283 -8.31 6.96 22.05
C ILE A 283 -8.57 7.03 23.57
N SER A 284 -9.18 8.12 24.06
CA SER A 284 -9.51 8.31 25.48
C SER A 284 -10.65 7.39 25.96
N LYS A 285 -11.59 7.04 25.08
CA LYS A 285 -12.77 6.20 25.37
C LYS A 285 -12.49 4.70 25.20
N VAL A 286 -11.37 4.36 24.58
CA VAL A 286 -10.97 2.98 24.31
C VAL A 286 -10.42 2.31 25.57
N LYS A 287 -10.91 1.10 25.86
CA LYS A 287 -10.49 0.31 27.02
C LYS A 287 -9.04 -0.14 26.89
N LEU A 288 -8.31 -0.11 28.01
CA LEU A 288 -6.95 -0.64 28.12
C LEU A 288 -7.01 -2.16 28.21
N LEU A 289 -6.32 -2.87 27.32
CA LEU A 289 -6.14 -4.31 27.41
C LEU A 289 -5.04 -4.63 28.44
N ASN A 290 -5.41 -5.42 29.46
CA ASN A 290 -4.54 -5.94 30.50
C ASN A 290 -5.09 -7.28 31.03
N LYS A 291 -4.40 -7.91 31.99
CA LYS A 291 -4.78 -9.22 32.55
C LYS A 291 -6.19 -9.26 33.16
N THR A 292 -6.69 -8.13 33.67
CA THR A 292 -8.02 -8.03 34.29
C THR A 292 -9.11 -7.71 33.28
N THR A 293 -8.79 -6.96 32.22
CA THR A 293 -9.78 -6.51 31.23
C THR A 293 -9.89 -7.46 30.03
N LYS A 294 -8.94 -8.39 29.84
CA LYS A 294 -8.88 -9.27 28.66
C LYS A 294 -10.17 -10.03 28.37
N ASP A 295 -10.91 -10.46 29.40
CA ASP A 295 -12.13 -11.25 29.25
C ASP A 295 -13.40 -10.38 29.17
N THR A 296 -13.28 -9.08 29.42
CA THR A 296 -14.42 -8.12 29.45
C THR A 296 -14.50 -7.20 28.23
N ILE A 297 -13.43 -7.14 27.43
CA ILE A 297 -13.41 -6.41 26.17
C ILE A 297 -13.92 -7.35 25.06
N PRO A 298 -15.03 -7.03 24.37
CA PRO A 298 -15.51 -7.85 23.26
C PRO A 298 -14.45 -8.01 22.15
N ALA A 299 -14.53 -9.09 21.37
CA ALA A 299 -13.52 -9.42 20.35
C ALA A 299 -13.42 -8.37 19.22
N ASP A 300 -14.53 -7.72 18.89
CA ASP A 300 -14.66 -6.73 17.81
C ASP A 300 -14.48 -5.27 18.27
N SER A 301 -14.34 -5.06 19.58
CA SER A 301 -14.20 -3.74 20.17
C SER A 301 -12.78 -3.21 20.01
N PRO A 302 -12.62 -1.89 19.75
CA PRO A 302 -11.30 -1.27 19.79
C PRO A 302 -10.71 -1.38 21.20
N PHE A 303 -9.40 -1.57 21.27
CA PHE A 303 -8.64 -1.54 22.52
C PHE A 303 -7.31 -0.82 22.31
N LYS A 304 -6.66 -0.46 23.41
CA LYS A 304 -5.29 0.08 23.43
C LYS A 304 -4.44 -0.73 24.40
N MET A 305 -3.13 -0.68 24.24
CA MET A 305 -2.20 -1.41 25.07
C MET A 305 -1.20 -0.47 25.74
N LYS A 306 -0.85 -0.78 26.99
CA LYS A 306 0.30 -0.20 27.72
C LYS A 306 1.18 -1.27 28.36
N SER A 307 0.65 -2.50 28.47
CA SER A 307 1.38 -3.63 29.03
C SER A 307 2.31 -4.21 27.98
N GLN A 308 3.56 -4.47 28.36
CA GLN A 308 4.56 -5.17 27.54
C GLN A 308 4.29 -6.69 27.44
N ASP A 309 3.20 -7.17 28.05
CA ASP A 309 2.80 -8.57 28.00
C ASP A 309 2.24 -8.91 26.61
N ALA A 310 3.15 -9.36 25.74
CA ALA A 310 2.83 -9.77 24.38
C ALA A 310 1.85 -10.96 24.31
N GLN A 311 1.64 -11.71 25.40
CA GLN A 311 0.68 -12.80 25.40
C GLN A 311 -0.76 -12.28 25.29
N LEU A 312 -1.04 -11.10 25.85
CA LEU A 312 -2.39 -10.50 25.82
C LEU A 312 -2.91 -10.25 24.40
N ILE A 313 -2.02 -9.89 23.47
CA ILE A 313 -2.39 -9.67 22.07
C ILE A 313 -2.39 -10.97 21.27
N GLN A 314 -1.45 -11.89 21.55
CA GLN A 314 -1.40 -13.19 20.89
C GLN A 314 -2.63 -14.04 21.23
N ASP A 315 -3.13 -14.01 22.46
CA ASP A 315 -4.36 -14.71 22.86
C ASP A 315 -5.59 -14.17 22.12
N ARG A 316 -5.55 -12.91 21.66
CA ARG A 316 -6.64 -12.25 20.94
C ARG A 316 -6.56 -12.44 19.44
N ILE A 317 -5.36 -12.55 18.89
CA ILE A 317 -5.10 -12.69 17.46
C ILE A 317 -4.89 -14.17 17.19
N LYS A 318 -5.82 -14.83 16.48
CA LYS A 318 -5.67 -16.22 16.06
C LYS A 318 -4.60 -16.34 14.96
N ILE A 319 -3.31 -16.24 15.33
CA ILE A 319 -2.18 -16.23 14.38
C ILE A 319 -2.11 -17.51 13.56
N ASP A 320 -2.50 -18.65 14.12
CA ASP A 320 -2.52 -19.91 13.38
C ASP A 320 -3.50 -19.91 12.21
N ALA A 321 -4.52 -19.05 12.23
CA ALA A 321 -5.41 -18.81 11.09
C ALA A 321 -4.81 -17.87 10.02
N LEU A 322 -3.69 -17.18 10.32
CA LEU A 322 -2.94 -16.34 9.36
C LEU A 322 -1.92 -17.13 8.55
N LYS A 323 -1.57 -18.34 9.00
CA LYS A 323 -0.86 -19.31 8.17
C LYS A 323 -1.86 -19.73 7.10
N PHE A 324 -1.85 -19.03 5.97
CA PHE A 324 -2.53 -19.49 4.76
C PHE A 324 -2.22 -20.99 4.60
N SER A 325 -3.27 -21.81 4.49
CA SER A 325 -3.09 -23.21 4.19
C SER A 325 -2.19 -23.29 2.96
N THR A 326 -1.02 -23.90 3.12
CA THR A 326 -0.16 -24.34 2.02
C THR A 326 -0.84 -25.39 1.14
N GLU A 327 -2.10 -25.71 1.45
CA GLU A 327 -2.97 -26.62 0.76
C GLU A 327 -4.08 -25.79 0.09
N LEU A 328 -3.80 -25.33 -1.12
CA LEU A 328 -4.82 -25.22 -2.15
C LEU A 328 -4.66 -26.49 -2.99
N ASN A 329 -5.66 -27.36 -2.92
CA ASN A 329 -5.81 -28.53 -3.78
C ASN A 329 -5.85 -28.13 -5.26
#